data_AF-A0AAD2FU17-F1
#
_entry.id   AF-A0AAD2FU17-F1
#
_cell.length_a   1.000
_cell.length_b   1.000
_cell.length_c   1.000
_cell.angle_alpha   90.00
_cell.angle_beta   90.00
_cell.angle_gamma   90.00
#
_symmetry.space_group_name_H-M   'P 1'
#
loop_
_entity.id
_entity.type
_entity.pdbx_description
1 polymer ?
#
loop_
_entity_poly.entity_id
_entity_poly.type
_entity_poly.pdbx_seq_one_letter_code
_entity_poly.pdbx_strand_id
1 'polypeptide(L)'
;MNSMMLAQLMQDMQDPEIMREAQKMMNDPAFQAQMKKLTESQGFKQHMEASQEMMKDPEKMKEIEAKMQDRLKEGNEMLSKYKEQEKEYLEKEKAEKGDGEEDGEKKAAAKEEETEEVEDIPDIPSLNLN
;
A
#
# COMPACT_ATOMS: atom_id res chain seq x y z
N MET A 1 1.25 -10.72 15.01
CA MET A 1 1.07 -9.86 13.82
C MET A 1 0.28 -10.64 12.80
N ASN A 2 -0.78 -10.05 12.23
CA ASN A 2 -1.64 -10.73 11.26
C ASN A 2 -0.92 -10.87 9.90
N SER A 3 -0.58 -12.09 9.51
CA SER A 3 0.02 -12.41 8.20
C SER A 3 -0.85 -11.95 7.03
N MET A 4 -2.17 -12.07 7.16
CA MET A 4 -3.14 -11.58 6.17
C MET A 4 -3.11 -10.05 6.00
N MET A 5 -2.98 -9.29 7.10
CA MET A 5 -2.88 -7.82 7.04
C MET A 5 -1.59 -7.38 6.36
N LEU A 6 -0.48 -8.08 6.62
CA LEU A 6 0.79 -7.82 5.95
C LEU A 6 0.70 -8.10 4.45
N ALA A 7 0.07 -9.21 4.06
CA ALA A 7 -0.16 -9.55 2.66
C ALA A 7 -1.05 -8.52 1.95
N GLN A 8 -2.15 -8.11 2.58
CA GLN A 8 -3.02 -7.05 2.06
C GLN A 8 -2.25 -5.73 1.90
N LEU A 9 -1.49 -5.32 2.91
CA LEU A 9 -0.67 -4.12 2.84
C LEU A 9 0.35 -4.17 1.68
N MET A 10 0.97 -5.33 1.43
CA MET A 10 1.89 -5.48 0.30
C MET A 10 1.17 -5.39 -1.04
N GLN A 11 -0.08 -5.84 -1.13
CA GLN A 11 -0.92 -5.68 -2.32
C GLN A 11 -1.33 -4.21 -2.51
N ASP A 12 -1.72 -3.54 -1.43
CA ASP A 12 -2.11 -2.12 -1.44
C ASP A 12 -0.93 -1.22 -1.80
N MET A 13 0.28 -1.55 -1.37
CA MET A 13 1.48 -0.83 -1.82
C MET A 13 1.80 -1.05 -3.29
N GLN A 14 1.32 -2.12 -3.94
CA GLN A 14 1.49 -2.25 -5.39
C GLN A 14 0.54 -1.33 -6.16
N ASP A 15 -0.47 -0.77 -5.49
CA ASP A 15 -1.38 0.20 -6.08
C ASP A 15 -0.74 1.61 -6.11
N PRO A 16 -0.51 2.18 -7.31
CA PRO A 16 0.08 3.51 -7.44
C PRO A 16 -0.78 4.62 -6.85
N GLU A 17 -2.11 4.45 -6.79
CA GLU A 17 -3.00 5.45 -6.21
C GLU A 17 -2.86 5.50 -4.68
N ILE A 18 -2.80 4.33 -4.03
CA ILE A 18 -2.55 4.22 -2.60
C ILE A 18 -1.15 4.74 -2.26
N MET A 19 -0.14 4.42 -3.06
CA MET A 19 1.21 4.97 -2.88
C MET A 19 1.20 6.50 -2.92
N ARG A 20 0.48 7.11 -3.88
CA ARG A 20 0.38 8.57 -4.01
C ARG A 20 -0.34 9.19 -2.82
N GLU A 21 -1.40 8.56 -2.33
CA GLU A 21 -2.11 9.03 -1.14
C GLU A 21 -1.27 8.90 0.13
N ALA A 22 -0.59 7.76 0.31
CA ALA A 22 0.34 7.56 1.41
C ALA A 22 1.49 8.59 1.37
N GLN A 23 2.01 8.89 0.18
CA GLN A 23 3.03 9.92 -0.01
C GLN A 23 2.50 11.31 0.32
N LYS A 24 1.25 11.62 -0.03
CA LYS A 24 0.60 12.87 0.37
C LYS A 24 0.47 12.98 1.89
N MET A 25 0.09 11.91 2.57
CA MET A 25 0.05 11.87 4.04
C MET A 25 1.44 12.00 4.67
N MET A 26 2.47 11.38 4.09
CA MET A 26 3.85 11.53 4.55
C MET A 26 4.39 12.95 4.37
N ASN A 27 3.95 13.64 3.32
CA ASN A 27 4.28 15.04 3.07
C ASN A 27 3.43 16.02 3.90
N ASP A 28 2.43 15.52 4.63
CA ASP A 28 1.60 16.38 5.47
C ASP A 28 2.43 16.96 6.65
N PRO A 29 2.41 18.29 6.87
CA PRO A 29 3.20 18.92 7.92
C PRO A 29 2.85 18.45 9.33
N ALA A 30 1.58 18.11 9.61
CA ALA A 30 1.17 17.62 10.92
C ALA A 30 1.72 16.21 11.17
N PHE A 31 1.69 15.36 10.14
CA PHE A 31 2.31 14.04 10.18
C PHE A 31 3.83 14.14 10.38
N GLN A 32 4.51 15.02 9.63
CA GLN A 32 5.95 15.25 9.78
C GLN A 32 6.32 15.76 11.18
N ALA A 33 5.54 16.68 11.75
CA ALA A 33 5.76 17.18 13.10
C ALA A 33 5.62 16.06 14.14
N GLN A 34 4.60 15.20 13.99
CA GLN A 34 4.40 14.05 14.87
C GLN A 34 5.52 13.02 14.72
N MET A 35 5.93 12.72 13.49
CA MET A 35 7.04 11.81 13.22
C MET A 35 8.35 12.34 13.80
N LYS A 36 8.64 13.62 13.64
CA LYS A 36 9.82 14.25 14.24
C LYS A 36 9.82 14.11 15.77
N LYS A 37 8.68 14.36 16.42
CA LYS A 37 8.55 14.18 17.87
C LYS A 37 8.78 12.72 18.30
N LEU A 38 8.30 11.77 17.49
CA LEU A 38 8.51 10.35 17.72
C LEU A 38 9.98 9.98 17.53
N THR A 39 10.63 10.45 16.46
CA THR A 39 12.03 10.13 16.15
C THR A 39 13.03 10.77 17.11
N GLU A 40 12.66 11.91 17.69
CA GLU A 40 13.45 12.56 18.74
C GLU A 40 13.36 11.82 20.08
N SER A 41 12.35 10.97 20.28
CA SER A 41 12.20 10.19 21.51
C SER A 41 13.34 9.20 21.71
N GLN A 42 13.78 9.05 22.96
CA GLN A 42 14.91 8.18 23.30
C GLN A 42 14.62 6.71 22.96
N GLY A 43 13.38 6.25 23.17
CA GLY A 43 12.98 4.89 22.82
C GLY A 43 13.08 4.63 21.32
N PHE A 44 12.67 5.59 20.49
CA PHE A 44 12.80 5.45 19.03
C PHE A 44 14.26 5.40 18.60
N LYS A 45 15.13 6.27 19.14
CA LYS A 45 16.57 6.26 18.82
C LYS A 45 17.23 4.93 19.17
N GLN A 46 16.96 4.39 20.36
CA GLN A 46 17.49 3.09 20.78
C GLN A 46 17.00 1.96 19.87
N HIS A 47 15.71 1.96 19.51
CA HIS A 47 15.18 0.97 18.58
C HIS A 47 15.77 1.13 17.18
N MET A 48 15.99 2.35 16.71
CA MET A 48 16.58 2.64 15.40
C MET A 48 18.04 2.20 15.33
N GLU A 49 18.84 2.43 16.38
CA GLU A 49 20.21 1.92 16.49
C GLU A 49 20.23 0.39 16.48
N ALA A 50 19.37 -0.26 17.29
CA ALA A 50 19.27 -1.72 17.32
C ALA A 50 18.82 -2.30 15.96
N SER A 51 17.86 -1.64 15.29
CA SER A 51 17.45 -2.02 13.94
C SER A 51 18.57 -1.83 12.92
N GLN A 52 19.33 -0.74 12.98
CA GLN A 52 20.50 -0.54 12.11
C GLN A 52 21.57 -1.60 12.34
N GLU A 53 21.80 -2.02 13.58
CA GLU A 53 22.75 -3.08 13.91
C GLU A 53 22.30 -4.43 13.35
N MET A 54 21.01 -4.77 13.49
CA MET A 54 20.45 -5.96 12.84
C MET A 54 20.53 -5.90 11.31
N MET A 55 20.32 -4.73 10.69
CA MET A 55 20.40 -4.57 9.24
C MET A 55 21.82 -4.70 8.69
N LYS A 56 22.84 -4.44 9.50
CA LYS A 56 24.24 -4.61 9.14
C LYS A 56 24.68 -6.08 9.19
N ASP A 57 23.92 -6.94 9.87
CA ASP A 57 24.18 -8.36 9.94
C ASP A 57 23.44 -9.09 8.79
N PRO A 58 24.15 -9.55 7.76
CA PRO A 58 23.55 -10.21 6.60
C PRO A 58 22.90 -11.57 6.96
N GLU A 59 23.36 -12.25 8.01
CA GLU A 59 22.74 -13.51 8.45
C GLU A 59 21.39 -13.24 9.11
N LYS A 60 21.33 -12.21 9.96
CA LYS A 60 20.08 -11.76 10.57
C LYS A 60 19.08 -11.24 9.54
N MET A 61 19.54 -10.49 8.56
CA MET A 61 18.69 -10.02 7.46
C MET A 61 18.09 -11.18 6.67
N LYS A 62 18.87 -12.21 6.35
CA LYS A 62 18.35 -13.42 5.70
C LYS A 62 17.32 -14.16 6.56
N GLU A 63 17.57 -14.27 7.86
CA GLU A 63 16.62 -14.89 8.80
C GLU A 63 15.29 -14.12 8.85
N ILE A 64 15.36 -12.79 8.87
CA ILE A 64 14.20 -11.90 8.85
C ILE A 64 13.46 -12.01 7.52
N GLU A 65 14.19 -11.99 6.40
CA GLU A 65 13.61 -12.11 5.05
C GLU A 65 12.89 -13.44 4.87
N ALA A 66 13.50 -14.56 5.29
CA ALA A 66 12.87 -15.87 5.24
C ALA A 66 11.58 -15.91 6.06
N LYS A 67 11.62 -15.43 7.31
CA LYS A 67 10.41 -15.34 8.16
C LYS A 67 9.35 -14.42 7.57
N MET A 68 9.76 -13.35 6.89
CA MET A 68 8.85 -12.43 6.23
C MET A 68 8.20 -13.11 5.01
N GLN A 69 8.97 -13.81 4.18
CA GLN A 69 8.47 -14.58 3.06
C GLN A 69 7.47 -15.66 3.50
N ASP A 70 7.79 -16.41 4.56
CA ASP A 70 6.88 -17.42 5.10
C ASP A 70 5.56 -16.80 5.55
N ARG A 71 5.62 -15.69 6.30
CA ARG A 71 4.42 -14.97 6.74
C ARG A 71 3.64 -14.38 5.57
N LEU A 72 4.31 -13.88 4.54
CA LEU A 72 3.65 -13.36 3.34
C LEU A 72 2.95 -14.48 2.58
N LYS A 73 3.58 -15.64 2.45
CA LYS A 73 2.97 -16.80 1.82
C LYS A 73 1.72 -17.26 2.57
N GLU A 74 1.82 -17.44 3.89
CA GLU A 74 0.68 -17.76 4.74
C GLU A 74 -0.43 -16.70 4.64
N GLY A 75 -0.05 -15.42 4.65
CA GLY A 75 -0.95 -14.29 4.52
C GLY A 75 -1.71 -14.28 3.20
N ASN A 76 -1.01 -14.54 2.09
CA ASN A 76 -1.58 -14.63 0.75
C ASN A 76 -2.53 -15.82 0.62
N GLU A 77 -2.18 -16.99 1.17
CA GLU A 77 -3.07 -18.16 1.17
C GLU A 77 -4.36 -17.88 1.95
N MET A 78 -4.27 -17.24 3.12
CA MET A 78 -5.44 -16.82 3.90
C MET A 78 -6.27 -15.77 3.17
N LEU A 79 -5.62 -14.78 2.56
CA LEU A 79 -6.29 -13.73 1.81
C LEU A 79 -7.04 -14.28 0.59
N SER A 80 -6.44 -15.23 -0.13
CA SER A 80 -7.09 -15.90 -1.26
C SER A 80 -8.34 -16.66 -0.82
N LYS A 81 -8.23 -17.46 0.25
CA LYS A 81 -9.38 -18.19 0.82
C LYS A 81 -10.48 -17.24 1.27
N TYR A 82 -10.12 -16.12 1.88
CA TYR A 82 -11.09 -15.12 2.31
C TYR A 82 -11.82 -14.48 1.12
N LYS A 83 -11.09 -14.10 0.07
CA LYS A 83 -11.67 -13.55 -1.18
C LYS A 83 -12.58 -14.56 -1.89
N GLU A 84 -12.21 -15.85 -1.89
CA GLU A 84 -13.05 -16.91 -2.43
C GLU A 84 -14.34 -17.09 -1.63
N GLN A 85 -14.25 -17.13 -0.29
CA GLN A 85 -15.42 -17.21 0.58
C GLN A 85 -16.33 -15.98 0.45
N GLU A 86 -15.74 -14.78 0.37
CA GLU A 86 -16.47 -13.53 0.15
C GLU A 86 -17.21 -13.56 -1.18
N LYS A 87 -16.55 -14.01 -2.26
CA LYS A 87 -17.18 -14.16 -3.57
C LYS A 87 -18.33 -15.18 -3.52
N GLU A 88 -18.13 -16.33 -2.87
CA GLU A 88 -19.17 -17.34 -2.73
C GLU A 88 -20.36 -16.84 -1.89
N TYR A 89 -20.11 -16.04 -0.85
CA TYR A 89 -21.15 -15.40 -0.04
C TYR A 89 -21.92 -14.34 -0.84
N LEU A 90 -21.21 -13.45 -1.56
CA LEU A 90 -21.82 -12.45 -2.44
C LEU A 90 -22.63 -13.08 -3.58
N GLU A 91 -22.16 -14.20 -4.13
CA GLU A 91 -22.86 -14.93 -5.19
C GLU A 91 -24.11 -15.64 -4.65
N LYS A 92 -24.07 -16.21 -3.45
CA LYS A 92 -25.24 -16.72 -2.74
C LYS A 92 -26.23 -15.60 -2.36
N GLU A 93 -25.74 -14.46 -1.87
CA GLU A 93 -26.58 -13.31 -1.53
C GLU A 93 -27.27 -12.72 -2.78
N LYS A 94 -26.56 -12.63 -3.91
CA LYS A 94 -27.14 -12.21 -5.20
C LYS A 94 -28.14 -13.23 -5.75
N ALA A 95 -27.91 -14.53 -5.53
CA ALA A 95 -28.86 -15.57 -5.88
C ALA A 95 -30.11 -15.58 -4.98
N GLU A 96 -29.98 -15.22 -3.69
CA GLU A 96 -31.11 -15.08 -2.76
C GLU A 96 -31.92 -13.80 -2.97
N LYS A 97 -31.30 -12.71 -3.48
CA LYS A 97 -31.98 -11.45 -3.82
C LYS A 97 -32.54 -11.40 -5.26
N GLY A 98 -32.46 -12.50 -5.99
CA GLY A 98 -32.93 -12.59 -7.38
C GLY A 98 -34.42 -12.89 -7.51
N ASP A 99 -35.30 -11.99 -7.04
CA ASP A 99 -36.65 -11.80 -7.58
C ASP A 99 -37.18 -10.42 -7.13
N GLY A 100 -36.93 -9.37 -7.94
CA GLY A 100 -37.46 -8.03 -7.68
C GLY A 100 -36.77 -6.91 -8.45
N GLU A 101 -37.49 -6.38 -9.45
CA GLU A 101 -37.31 -5.12 -10.19
C GLU A 101 -36.27 -5.05 -11.33
N GLU A 102 -36.79 -5.37 -12.52
CA GLU A 102 -36.47 -4.70 -13.79
C GLU A 102 -36.99 -3.23 -13.83
N ASP A 103 -36.33 -2.46 -14.69
CA ASP A 103 -36.73 -1.22 -15.37
C ASP A 103 -36.41 0.14 -14.70
N GLY A 104 -35.80 1.05 -15.47
CA GLY A 104 -35.52 2.39 -14.94
C GLY A 104 -34.41 3.27 -15.55
N GLU A 105 -34.16 3.21 -16.86
CA GLU A 105 -33.94 4.43 -17.67
C GLU A 105 -32.68 5.35 -17.46
N LYS A 106 -31.71 5.18 -18.39
CA LYS A 106 -31.01 6.17 -19.26
C LYS A 106 -30.26 7.41 -18.70
N LYS A 107 -29.18 7.70 -19.48
CA LYS A 107 -28.55 9.00 -19.82
C LYS A 107 -27.67 9.60 -18.73
N ALA A 108 -26.52 10.23 -18.98
CA ALA A 108 -25.68 10.58 -20.14
C ALA A 108 -24.32 11.00 -19.48
N ALA A 109 -23.20 11.36 -20.09
CA ALA A 109 -22.77 11.72 -21.43
C ALA A 109 -21.22 11.60 -21.38
N ALA A 110 -20.59 11.17 -22.47
CA ALA A 110 -19.65 11.98 -23.25
C ALA A 110 -18.58 12.76 -22.46
N LYS A 111 -17.30 12.50 -22.73
CA LYS A 111 -16.50 13.29 -23.70
C LYS A 111 -15.03 12.87 -23.64
N GLU A 112 -14.53 12.42 -24.80
CA GLU A 112 -13.11 12.41 -25.15
C GLU A 112 -12.56 13.84 -25.05
N GLU A 113 -11.41 14.03 -24.42
CA GLU A 113 -10.53 15.13 -24.77
C GLU A 113 -9.08 14.75 -24.46
N GLU A 114 -8.42 14.32 -25.53
CA GLU A 114 -7.00 14.47 -25.81
C GLU A 114 -6.54 15.91 -25.50
N THR A 115 -5.48 16.06 -24.72
CA THR A 115 -4.55 17.20 -24.84
C THR A 115 -3.14 16.68 -24.61
N GLU A 116 -2.37 16.60 -25.70
CA GLU A 116 -0.92 16.76 -25.72
C GLU A 116 -0.51 18.14 -25.16
N GLU A 117 0.81 18.36 -25.04
CA GLU A 117 1.58 19.53 -24.53
C GLU A 117 2.13 19.30 -23.10
N VAL A 118 3.34 18.73 -22.93
CA VAL A 118 4.70 19.31 -23.10
C VAL A 118 5.05 20.38 -22.04
N GLU A 119 6.20 20.15 -21.39
CA GLU A 119 7.04 21.10 -20.62
C GLU A 119 6.61 21.50 -19.19
N ASP A 120 7.17 20.79 -18.19
CA ASP A 120 7.94 21.40 -17.08
C ASP A 120 8.53 20.30 -16.19
N ILE A 121 9.53 19.58 -16.70
CA ILE A 121 10.51 18.92 -15.82
C ILE A 121 11.45 20.05 -15.38
N PRO A 122 11.51 20.44 -14.10
CA PRO A 122 12.53 21.37 -13.67
C PRO A 122 13.89 20.75 -13.95
N ASP A 123 14.65 21.46 -14.79
CA ASP A 123 16.03 21.20 -15.18
C ASP A 123 16.83 20.79 -13.93
N ILE A 124 17.19 19.52 -13.84
CA ILE A 124 18.00 19.00 -12.74
C ILE A 124 19.40 19.54 -13.01
N PRO A 125 19.94 20.47 -12.20
CA PRO A 125 21.29 20.95 -12.43
C PRO A 125 22.22 19.75 -12.31
N SER A 126 22.85 19.40 -13.43
CA SER A 126 23.97 18.46 -13.48
C SER A 126 25.01 18.91 -12.47
N LEU A 127 25.06 18.23 -11.33
CA LEU A 127 26.09 18.44 -10.32
C LEU A 127 27.42 17.98 -10.93
N ASN A 128 28.10 18.96 -11.52
CA ASN A 128 29.50 18.93 -11.90
C ASN A 128 30.31 18.54 -10.66
N LEU A 129 30.69 17.27 -10.59
CA LEU A 129 31.72 16.80 -9.67
C LEU A 129 33.08 17.21 -10.26
N ASN A 130 33.59 18.35 -9.81
CA ASN A 130 35.03 18.65 -9.81
C ASN A 130 35.57 18.43 -8.40
#